data_AF-A0ABD7ST41-F1
#
_entry.id   AF-A0ABD7ST41-F1
#
_cell.length_a   1.000
_cell.length_b   1.000
_cell.length_c   1.000
_cell.angle_alpha   90.00
_cell.angle_beta   90.00
_cell.angle_gamma   90.00
#
_symmetry.space_group_name_H-M   'P 1'
#
loop_
_entity.id
_entity.type
_entity.pdbx_description
1 polymer ?
#
loop_
_entity_poly.entity_id
_entity_poly.type
_entity_poly.pdbx_seq_one_letter_code
_entity_poly.pdbx_strand_id
1 'polypeptide(L)'
;MSDLKTRCLIAASGAFLTDFLSEELLSLDDEIIFQFIEDHKWEPVEDYSPEDIWNMIDDHALNLMQFVEAELSTANEEQASNDAPVFLVEIKMQIGETRKTLKSLVAAPSAQKAQHYAIYSESSSPERLEWNANHQASEMHDEIIYSATAEQVAPRDVEHVKKFFGVTQYDEDELLSSGNYVQIFTK
;
A
#
# COMPACT_ATOMS: atom_id res chain seq x y z
N MET A 1 0.88 -5.41 26.86
CA MET A 1 0.56 -6.16 25.63
C MET A 1 1.68 -7.14 25.46
N SER A 2 1.40 -8.45 25.37
CA SER A 2 2.43 -9.42 25.05
C SER A 2 2.88 -9.23 23.60
N ASP A 3 4.15 -9.51 23.36
CA ASP A 3 4.77 -9.40 22.03
C ASP A 3 4.20 -10.46 21.07
N LEU A 4 4.44 -10.26 19.77
CA LEU A 4 3.92 -11.14 18.71
C LEU A 4 4.35 -12.61 18.91
N LYS A 5 5.59 -12.85 19.35
CA LYS A 5 6.10 -14.21 19.57
C LYS A 5 5.29 -14.90 20.67
N THR A 6 5.07 -14.22 21.80
CA THR A 6 4.27 -14.77 22.91
C THR A 6 2.86 -15.14 22.45
N ARG A 7 2.20 -14.28 21.66
CA ARG A 7 0.86 -14.56 21.12
C ARG A 7 0.84 -15.73 20.15
N CYS A 8 1.88 -15.86 19.31
CA CYS A 8 2.03 -16.97 18.38
C CYS A 8 2.30 -18.30 19.11
N LEU A 9 3.11 -18.28 20.19
CA LEU A 9 3.34 -19.47 21.03
C LEU A 9 2.06 -19.97 21.67
N ILE A 10 1.27 -19.07 22.25
CA ILE A 10 -0.04 -19.41 22.81
C ILE A 10 -0.90 -20.02 21.71
N ALA A 11 -1.08 -19.34 20.58
CA ALA A 11 -1.92 -19.83 19.48
C ALA A 11 -1.47 -21.21 18.95
N ALA A 12 -0.17 -21.41 18.77
CA ALA A 12 0.43 -22.66 18.30
C ALA A 12 0.22 -23.83 19.27
N SER A 13 0.22 -23.55 20.58
CA SER A 13 0.09 -24.59 21.60
C SER A 13 -1.21 -25.40 21.48
N GLY A 14 -2.31 -24.77 21.06
CA GLY A 14 -3.59 -25.46 20.86
C GLY A 14 -3.61 -26.49 19.73
N ALA A 15 -2.57 -26.57 18.90
CA ALA A 15 -2.41 -27.64 17.90
C ALA A 15 -1.88 -28.95 18.51
N PHE A 16 -1.29 -28.89 19.70
CA PHE A 16 -0.60 -30.02 20.34
C PHE A 16 -1.11 -30.32 21.76
N LEU A 17 -1.71 -29.31 22.41
CA LEU A 17 -2.19 -29.38 23.79
C LEU A 17 -3.71 -29.22 23.86
N THR A 18 -4.33 -29.86 24.85
CA THR A 18 -5.78 -29.79 25.10
C THR A 18 -6.17 -28.42 25.63
N ASP A 19 -5.25 -27.78 26.35
CA ASP A 19 -5.37 -26.42 26.84
C ASP A 19 -4.20 -25.56 26.33
N PHE A 20 -4.50 -24.31 26.01
CA PHE A 20 -3.52 -23.36 25.51
C PHE A 20 -2.56 -22.98 26.64
N LEU A 21 -1.29 -22.76 26.28
CA LEU A 21 -0.34 -22.07 27.15
C LEU A 21 -0.87 -20.66 27.48
N SER A 22 -0.53 -20.14 28.65
CA SER A 22 -0.88 -18.78 29.06
C SER A 22 0.36 -17.88 29.13
N GLU A 23 0.15 -16.57 29.11
CA GLU A 23 1.24 -15.60 29.29
C GLU A 23 1.92 -15.76 30.65
N GLU A 24 1.15 -16.06 31.69
CA GLU A 24 1.68 -16.31 33.02
C GLU A 24 2.58 -17.57 33.02
N LEU A 25 2.13 -18.65 32.40
CA LEU A 25 2.90 -19.90 32.32
C LEU A 25 4.20 -19.73 31.55
N LEU A 26 4.16 -19.01 30.42
CA LEU A 26 5.34 -18.68 29.59
C LEU A 26 6.36 -17.77 30.29
N SER A 27 5.98 -17.14 31.42
CA SER A 27 6.88 -16.32 32.24
C SER A 27 7.57 -17.11 33.37
N LEU A 28 7.20 -18.38 33.55
CA LEU A 28 7.77 -19.27 34.54
C LEU A 28 8.93 -20.09 33.96
N ASP A 29 9.58 -20.88 34.81
CA ASP A 29 10.70 -21.74 34.41
C ASP A 29 10.25 -22.89 33.50
N ASP A 30 11.14 -23.33 32.61
CA ASP A 30 10.91 -24.39 31.63
C ASP A 30 10.36 -25.69 32.24
N GLU A 31 10.79 -26.05 33.45
CA GLU A 31 10.29 -27.25 34.16
C GLU A 31 8.78 -27.20 34.39
N ILE A 32 8.23 -26.02 34.70
CA ILE A 32 6.79 -25.83 34.93
C ILE A 32 6.03 -25.92 33.60
N ILE A 33 6.62 -25.38 32.54
CA ILE A 33 6.06 -25.45 31.18
C ILE A 33 6.02 -26.92 30.72
N PHE A 34 7.10 -27.67 30.91
CA PHE A 34 7.17 -29.08 30.51
C PHE A 34 6.21 -29.96 31.33
N GLN A 35 6.04 -29.68 32.62
CA GLN A 35 5.02 -30.36 33.40
C GLN A 35 3.61 -30.09 32.87
N PHE A 36 3.31 -28.83 32.53
CA PHE A 36 2.02 -28.48 31.93
C PHE A 36 1.80 -29.20 30.59
N ILE A 37 2.83 -29.26 29.74
CA ILE A 37 2.78 -29.98 28.46
C ILE A 37 2.51 -31.46 28.69
N GLU A 38 3.19 -32.09 29.63
CA GLU A 38 2.96 -33.51 29.93
C GLU A 38 1.51 -33.77 30.38
N ASP A 39 0.95 -32.87 31.19
CA ASP A 39 -0.40 -32.99 31.71
C ASP A 39 -1.50 -32.72 30.66
N HIS A 40 -1.18 -32.00 29.58
CA HIS A 40 -2.15 -31.50 28.60
C HIS A 40 -1.85 -31.91 27.15
N LYS A 41 -0.85 -32.75 26.89
CA LYS A 41 -0.55 -33.21 25.52
C LYS A 41 -1.72 -34.00 24.92
N TRP A 42 -1.99 -33.78 23.64
CA TRP A 42 -3.01 -34.56 22.93
C TRP A 42 -2.56 -36.01 22.71
N GLU A 43 -3.55 -36.90 22.57
CA GLU A 43 -3.36 -38.32 22.22
C GLU A 43 -2.43 -38.53 21.00
N PRO A 44 -2.51 -37.79 19.87
CA PRO A 44 -1.63 -38.02 18.72
C PRO A 44 -0.15 -37.69 18.97
N VAL A 45 0.18 -36.98 20.05
CA VAL A 45 1.55 -36.64 20.45
C VAL A 45 1.89 -37.19 21.84
N GLU A 46 1.12 -38.15 22.37
CA GLU A 46 1.29 -38.65 23.74
C GLU A 46 2.64 -39.33 23.98
N ASP A 47 3.21 -39.95 22.94
CA ASP A 47 4.49 -40.65 22.99
C ASP A 47 5.71 -39.71 22.91
N TYR A 48 5.48 -38.42 22.64
CA TYR A 48 6.55 -37.43 22.53
C TYR A 48 6.91 -36.90 23.92
N SER A 49 8.18 -36.56 24.12
CA SER A 49 8.60 -35.90 25.35
C SER A 49 8.07 -34.46 25.40
N PRO A 50 7.91 -33.86 26.59
CA PRO A 50 7.53 -32.46 26.71
C PRO A 50 8.48 -31.51 25.97
N GLU A 51 9.78 -31.80 25.94
CA GLU A 51 10.75 -30.99 25.20
C GLU A 51 10.54 -31.08 23.68
N ASP A 52 10.23 -32.27 23.15
CA ASP A 52 9.94 -32.44 21.73
C ASP A 52 8.67 -31.68 21.34
N ILE A 53 7.62 -31.77 22.15
CA ILE A 53 6.36 -31.04 21.94
C ILE A 53 6.59 -29.54 22.03
N TRP A 54 7.40 -29.07 22.98
CA TRP A 54 7.76 -27.66 23.08
C TRP A 54 8.46 -27.14 21.82
N ASN A 55 9.41 -27.89 21.27
CA ASN A 55 10.08 -27.52 20.02
C ASN A 55 9.08 -27.46 18.84
N MET A 56 8.13 -28.40 18.77
CA MET A 56 7.07 -28.38 17.76
C MET A 56 6.17 -27.15 17.90
N ILE A 57 5.86 -26.73 19.13
CA ILE A 57 5.10 -25.51 19.42
C ILE A 57 5.90 -24.26 18.99
N ASP A 58 7.18 -24.15 19.35
CA ASP A 58 8.03 -23.01 18.98
C ASP A 58 8.21 -22.91 17.46
N ASP A 59 8.44 -24.04 16.76
CA ASP A 59 8.52 -24.09 15.30
C ASP A 59 7.20 -23.64 14.64
N HIS A 60 6.06 -24.10 15.15
CA HIS A 60 4.75 -23.69 14.65
C HIS A 60 4.50 -22.19 14.91
N ALA A 61 4.87 -21.70 16.09
CA ALA A 61 4.78 -20.29 16.44
C ALA A 61 5.65 -19.40 15.53
N LEU A 62 6.86 -19.84 15.20
CA LEU A 62 7.75 -19.15 14.27
C LEU A 62 7.13 -19.07 12.87
N ASN A 63 6.52 -20.15 12.37
CA ASN A 63 5.83 -20.14 11.09
C ASN A 63 4.63 -19.18 11.08
N LEU A 64 3.84 -19.15 12.15
CA LEU A 64 2.74 -18.19 12.29
C LEU A 64 3.25 -16.74 12.32
N MET A 65 4.34 -16.50 13.04
CA MET A 65 4.96 -15.18 13.12
C MET A 65 5.43 -14.71 11.73
N GLN A 66 6.14 -15.56 10.99
CA GLN A 66 6.59 -15.27 9.62
C GLN A 66 5.42 -15.00 8.68
N PHE A 67 4.33 -15.77 8.80
CA PHE A 67 3.12 -15.51 8.02
C PHE A 67 2.52 -14.14 8.33
N VAL A 68 2.34 -13.81 9.61
CA VAL A 68 1.79 -12.52 10.03
C VAL A 68 2.69 -11.37 9.59
N GLU A 69 4.01 -11.50 9.73
CA GLU A 69 4.97 -10.50 9.27
C GLU A 69 4.94 -10.31 7.75
N ALA A 70 4.79 -11.40 6.98
CA ALA A 70 4.62 -11.35 5.54
C ALA A 70 3.31 -10.65 5.14
N GLU A 71 2.19 -11.00 5.76
CA GLU A 71 0.88 -10.37 5.51
C GLU A 71 0.86 -8.89 5.91
N LEU A 72 1.56 -8.51 6.99
CA LEU A 72 1.72 -7.10 7.35
C LEU A 72 2.62 -6.37 6.35
N SER A 73 3.64 -7.03 5.81
CA SER A 73 4.54 -6.45 4.80
C SER A 73 3.81 -6.24 3.47
N THR A 74 3.04 -7.22 3.00
CA THR A 74 2.20 -7.09 1.79
C THR A 74 1.11 -6.04 1.98
N ALA A 75 0.47 -5.98 3.16
CA ALA A 75 -0.50 -4.92 3.47
C ALA A 75 0.16 -3.53 3.49
N ASN A 76 1.40 -3.41 3.96
CA ASN A 76 2.15 -2.15 3.91
C ASN A 76 2.55 -1.76 2.48
N GLU A 77 2.86 -2.72 1.61
CA GLU A 77 3.15 -2.46 0.19
C GLU A 77 1.90 -2.01 -0.59
N GLU A 78 0.76 -2.65 -0.34
CA GLU A 78 -0.54 -2.23 -0.89
C GLU A 78 -1.02 -0.88 -0.32
N GLN A 79 -0.67 -0.58 0.93
CA GLN A 79 -0.90 0.75 1.53
C GLN A 79 0.06 1.80 0.97
N ALA A 80 1.34 1.51 0.73
CA ALA A 80 2.28 2.45 0.11
C ALA A 80 1.88 2.81 -1.33
N SER A 81 1.27 1.87 -2.06
CA SER A 81 0.61 2.14 -3.35
C SER A 81 -0.69 2.96 -3.22
N ASN A 82 -1.29 3.03 -2.03
CA ASN A 82 -2.53 3.78 -1.74
C ASN A 82 -2.31 5.08 -0.92
N ASP A 83 -1.09 5.36 -0.45
CA ASP A 83 -0.77 6.51 0.43
C ASP A 83 -0.30 7.76 -0.33
N ALA A 84 -0.17 7.67 -1.67
CA ALA A 84 0.03 8.86 -2.48
C ALA A 84 -1.19 9.78 -2.30
N PRO A 85 -1.00 11.06 -1.90
CA PRO A 85 -2.11 11.96 -1.71
C PRO A 85 -2.95 12.05 -2.99
N VAL A 86 -4.26 11.97 -2.82
CA VAL A 86 -5.21 12.06 -3.93
C VAL A 86 -5.54 13.52 -4.17
N PHE A 87 -5.39 13.96 -5.42
CA PHE A 87 -5.71 15.31 -5.85
C PHE A 87 -6.92 15.27 -6.79
N LEU A 88 -7.87 16.19 -6.56
CA LEU A 88 -8.87 16.54 -7.56
C LEU A 88 -8.23 17.54 -8.52
N VAL A 89 -8.00 17.11 -9.75
CA VAL A 89 -7.36 17.90 -10.79
C VAL A 89 -8.43 18.41 -11.75
N GLU A 90 -8.44 19.73 -11.98
CA GLU A 90 -9.25 20.36 -13.00
C GLU A 90 -8.37 20.69 -14.21
N ILE A 91 -8.62 20.02 -15.34
CA ILE A 91 -7.90 20.21 -16.59
C ILE A 91 -8.71 21.14 -17.47
N LYS A 92 -8.10 22.25 -17.91
CA LYS A 92 -8.65 23.20 -18.86
C LYS A 92 -7.95 23.01 -20.19
N MET A 93 -8.73 22.62 -21.18
CA MET A 93 -8.28 22.41 -22.56
C MET A 93 -8.88 23.49 -23.46
N GLN A 94 -8.05 24.12 -24.26
CA GLN A 94 -8.46 25.05 -25.30
C GLN A 94 -8.16 24.46 -26.67
N ILE A 95 -9.16 24.37 -27.55
CA ILE A 95 -9.06 23.89 -28.93
C ILE A 95 -9.60 24.99 -29.83
N GLY A 96 -8.71 25.75 -30.48
CA GLY A 96 -9.09 26.98 -31.19
C GLY A 96 -9.84 27.95 -30.27
N GLU A 97 -11.10 28.26 -30.60
CA GLU A 97 -11.98 29.12 -29.79
C GLU A 97 -12.77 28.36 -28.70
N THR A 98 -12.79 27.02 -28.76
CA THR A 98 -13.55 26.20 -27.81
C THR A 98 -12.75 25.95 -26.54
N ARG A 99 -13.42 26.03 -25.39
CA ARG A 99 -12.84 25.66 -24.09
C ARG A 99 -13.61 24.50 -23.47
N LYS A 100 -12.89 23.52 -22.96
CA LYS A 100 -13.41 22.39 -22.19
C LYS A 100 -12.73 22.33 -20.84
N THR A 101 -13.50 21.94 -19.83
CA THR A 101 -13.00 21.70 -18.49
C THR A 101 -13.36 20.27 -18.09
N LEU A 102 -12.36 19.53 -17.62
CA LEU A 102 -12.46 18.15 -17.18
C LEU A 102 -11.98 18.05 -15.74
N LYS A 103 -12.50 17.06 -15.01
CA LYS A 103 -12.09 16.79 -13.64
C LYS A 103 -11.71 15.32 -13.49
N SER A 104 -10.57 15.06 -12.88
CA SER A 104 -10.08 13.70 -12.61
C SER A 104 -9.48 13.64 -11.21
N LEU A 105 -9.43 12.43 -10.65
CA LEU A 105 -8.66 12.17 -9.45
C LEU A 105 -7.31 11.59 -9.85
N VAL A 106 -6.23 12.13 -9.29
CA VAL A 106 -4.88 11.61 -9.49
C VAL A 106 -4.24 11.37 -8.13
N ALA A 107 -3.83 10.13 -7.87
CA ALA A 107 -2.99 9.79 -6.75
C ALA A 107 -1.53 10.03 -7.14
N ALA A 108 -0.86 11.01 -6.52
CA ALA A 108 0.47 11.45 -6.92
C ALA A 108 1.28 11.94 -5.71
N PRO A 109 2.62 12.00 -5.79
CA PRO A 109 3.45 12.48 -4.68
C PRO A 109 3.31 13.99 -4.40
N SER A 110 2.80 14.78 -5.35
CA SER A 110 2.59 16.22 -5.16
C SER A 110 1.50 16.76 -6.07
N ALA A 111 0.93 17.92 -5.70
CA ALA A 111 -0.08 18.62 -6.51
C ALA A 111 0.44 18.94 -7.92
N GLN A 112 1.72 19.28 -8.05
CA GLN A 112 2.34 19.59 -9.34
C GLN A 112 2.48 18.34 -10.21
N LYS A 113 2.94 17.22 -9.64
CA LYS A 113 2.99 15.94 -10.35
C LYS A 113 1.58 15.47 -10.75
N ALA A 114 0.58 15.68 -9.90
CA ALA A 114 -0.82 15.42 -10.23
C ALA A 114 -1.31 16.25 -11.43
N GLN A 115 -1.00 17.56 -11.46
CA GLN A 115 -1.35 18.43 -12.59
C GLN A 115 -0.73 17.95 -13.90
N HIS A 116 0.57 17.70 -13.88
CA HIS A 116 1.30 17.29 -15.08
C HIS A 116 0.81 15.92 -15.57
N TYR A 117 0.61 14.98 -14.66
CA TYR A 117 0.16 13.64 -15.01
C TYR A 117 -1.29 13.60 -15.50
N ALA A 118 -2.15 14.48 -14.99
CA ALA A 118 -3.51 14.64 -15.50
C ALA A 118 -3.53 15.13 -16.95
N ILE A 119 -2.65 16.09 -17.29
CA ILE A 119 -2.48 16.57 -18.67
C ILE A 119 -1.93 15.45 -19.57
N TYR A 120 -0.90 14.73 -19.10
CA TYR A 120 -0.35 13.57 -19.80
C TYR A 120 -1.44 12.54 -20.12
N SER A 121 -2.23 12.17 -19.11
CA SER A 121 -3.27 11.13 -19.23
C SER A 121 -4.44 11.55 -20.14
N GLU A 122 -4.72 12.85 -20.24
CA GLU A 122 -5.79 13.38 -21.08
C GLU A 122 -5.37 13.58 -22.54
N SER A 123 -4.08 13.76 -22.79
CA SER A 123 -3.57 13.99 -24.15
C SER A 123 -3.80 12.78 -25.05
N SER A 124 -4.13 13.06 -26.31
CA SER A 124 -4.29 12.03 -27.34
C SER A 124 -2.96 11.52 -27.89
N SER A 125 -1.85 12.22 -27.62
CA SER A 125 -0.50 11.91 -28.09
C SER A 125 0.52 12.40 -27.06
N PRO A 126 0.55 11.80 -25.86
CA PRO A 126 1.32 12.29 -24.71
C PRO A 126 2.84 12.37 -24.96
N GLU A 127 3.36 11.52 -25.83
CA GLU A 127 4.77 11.48 -26.25
C GLU A 127 5.17 12.66 -27.15
N ARG A 128 4.20 13.47 -27.60
CA ARG A 128 4.40 14.65 -28.44
C ARG A 128 4.03 15.96 -27.75
N LEU A 129 3.74 15.91 -26.45
CA LEU A 129 3.40 17.12 -25.70
C LEU A 129 4.57 18.10 -25.65
N GLU A 130 4.24 19.36 -25.92
CA GLU A 130 5.15 20.49 -25.84
C GLU A 130 4.92 21.24 -24.53
N TRP A 131 5.65 20.84 -23.49
CA TRP A 131 5.66 21.47 -22.19
C TRP A 131 6.40 22.80 -22.22
N ASN A 132 5.95 23.73 -21.37
CA ASN A 132 6.59 25.02 -21.17
C ASN A 132 6.83 25.33 -19.67
N ALA A 133 7.60 26.37 -19.40
CA ALA A 133 7.99 26.76 -18.04
C ALA A 133 6.82 27.19 -17.14
N ASN A 134 5.63 27.40 -17.69
CA ASN A 134 4.43 27.78 -16.94
C ASN A 134 3.57 26.57 -16.54
N HIS A 135 4.11 25.35 -16.61
CA HIS A 135 3.38 24.12 -16.28
C HIS A 135 2.17 23.85 -17.17
N GLN A 136 2.24 24.33 -18.41
CA GLN A 136 1.27 24.06 -19.47
C GLN A 136 1.91 23.15 -20.50
N ALA A 137 1.07 22.43 -21.24
CA ALA A 137 1.48 21.65 -22.39
C ALA A 137 0.58 21.94 -23.57
N SER A 138 1.10 21.84 -24.78
CA SER A 138 0.30 21.84 -26.00
C SER A 138 0.53 20.58 -26.82
N GLU A 139 -0.46 20.23 -27.64
CA GLU A 139 -0.32 19.20 -28.69
C GLU A 139 -0.71 19.81 -30.04
N MET A 140 -0.25 19.16 -31.11
CA MET A 140 -0.52 19.57 -32.50
C MET A 140 -0.05 21.00 -32.82
N HIS A 141 1.12 21.42 -32.33
CA HIS A 141 1.68 22.76 -32.55
C HIS A 141 0.76 23.89 -32.06
N ASP A 142 0.41 23.86 -30.77
CA ASP A 142 -0.45 24.87 -30.11
C ASP A 142 -1.92 24.91 -30.56
N GLU A 143 -2.39 23.95 -31.37
CA GLU A 143 -3.82 23.84 -31.69
C GLU A 143 -4.65 23.46 -30.46
N ILE A 144 -4.06 22.67 -29.56
CA ILE A 144 -4.67 22.25 -28.31
C ILE A 144 -3.74 22.63 -27.16
N ILE A 145 -4.25 23.42 -26.21
CA ILE A 145 -3.49 23.91 -25.06
C ILE A 145 -4.13 23.39 -23.78
N TYR A 146 -3.32 22.77 -22.94
CA TYR A 146 -3.69 22.23 -21.64
C TYR A 146 -3.13 23.08 -20.51
N SER A 147 -3.94 23.25 -19.48
CA SER A 147 -3.51 23.74 -18.17
C SER A 147 -4.28 23.00 -17.09
N ALA A 148 -3.68 22.79 -15.93
CA ALA A 148 -4.33 22.06 -14.85
C ALA A 148 -4.13 22.76 -13.50
N THR A 149 -5.11 22.61 -12.62
CA THR A 149 -5.01 22.97 -11.20
C THR A 149 -5.34 21.75 -10.36
N ALA A 150 -4.64 21.55 -9.25
CA ALA A 150 -4.86 20.42 -8.36
C ALA A 150 -5.16 20.89 -6.94
N GLU A 151 -6.19 20.30 -6.33
CA GLU A 151 -6.54 20.48 -4.93
C GLU A 151 -6.46 19.12 -4.22
N GLN A 152 -5.78 19.06 -3.08
CA GLN A 152 -5.67 17.81 -2.32
C GLN A 152 -7.03 17.46 -1.71
N VAL A 153 -7.49 16.24 -1.97
CA VAL A 153 -8.68 15.69 -1.32
C VAL A 153 -8.30 15.28 0.09
N ALA A 154 -9.07 15.71 1.08
CA ALA A 154 -8.82 15.30 2.46
C ALA A 154 -8.93 13.76 2.59
N PRO A 155 -8.04 13.08 3.34
CA PRO A 155 -8.01 11.62 3.40
C PRO A 155 -9.36 10.96 3.74
N ARG A 156 -10.13 11.58 4.65
CA ARG A 156 -11.47 11.11 5.03
C ARG A 156 -12.52 11.15 3.91
N ASP A 157 -12.29 12.02 2.92
CA ASP A 157 -13.22 12.29 1.82
C ASP A 157 -12.85 11.49 0.56
N VAL A 158 -11.63 10.95 0.47
CA VAL A 158 -11.13 10.20 -0.70
C VAL A 158 -12.08 9.07 -1.10
N GLU A 159 -12.45 8.19 -0.17
CA GLU A 159 -13.35 7.05 -0.46
C GLU A 159 -14.77 7.47 -0.89
N HIS A 160 -15.19 8.69 -0.54
CA HIS A 160 -16.45 9.23 -1.01
C HIS A 160 -16.32 9.78 -2.43
N VAL A 161 -15.24 10.51 -2.73
CA VAL A 161 -15.03 11.15 -4.03
C VAL A 161 -14.68 10.10 -5.11
N LYS A 162 -13.98 9.02 -4.77
CA LYS A 162 -13.70 7.87 -5.65
C LYS A 162 -14.95 7.22 -6.25
N LYS A 163 -16.12 7.38 -5.63
CA LYS A 163 -17.40 6.85 -6.16
C LYS A 163 -17.90 7.62 -7.39
N PHE A 164 -17.43 8.84 -7.59
CA PHE A 164 -17.87 9.72 -8.67
C PHE A 164 -16.81 9.91 -9.77
N PHE A 165 -15.55 9.59 -9.48
CA PHE A 165 -14.43 9.78 -10.39
C PHE A 165 -13.52 8.55 -10.39
N GLY A 166 -13.04 8.13 -11.56
CA GLY A 166 -11.92 7.21 -11.65
C GLY A 166 -10.65 7.87 -11.08
N VAL A 167 -9.84 7.08 -10.38
CA VAL A 167 -8.52 7.53 -9.89
C VAL A 167 -7.45 7.00 -10.82
N THR A 168 -6.67 7.91 -11.39
CA THR A 168 -5.46 7.56 -12.12
C THR A 168 -4.28 7.53 -11.15
N GLN A 169 -3.48 6.47 -11.20
CA GLN A 169 -2.25 6.35 -10.42
C GLN A 169 -1.11 7.01 -11.18
N TYR A 170 -0.39 7.90 -10.52
CA TYR A 170 0.81 8.53 -11.06
C TYR A 170 1.89 7.48 -11.34
N ASP A 171 2.47 7.54 -12.54
CA ASP A 171 3.66 6.81 -12.92
C ASP A 171 4.74 7.81 -13.36
N GLU A 172 5.93 7.72 -12.76
CA GLU A 172 7.02 8.63 -13.06
C GLU A 172 7.63 8.36 -14.44
N ASP A 173 7.79 7.11 -14.84
CA ASP A 173 8.40 6.75 -16.11
C ASP A 173 7.50 7.18 -17.28
N GLU A 174 6.17 7.03 -17.12
CA GLU A 174 5.20 7.54 -18.07
C GLU A 174 5.31 9.06 -18.23
N LEU A 175 5.34 9.81 -17.13
CA LEU A 175 5.44 11.27 -17.20
C LEU A 175 6.78 11.74 -17.79
N LEU A 176 7.87 11.06 -17.47
CA LEU A 176 9.20 11.35 -18.03
C LEU A 176 9.26 11.06 -19.53
N SER A 177 8.43 10.15 -20.04
CA SER A 177 8.29 9.89 -21.48
C SER A 177 7.49 10.95 -22.24
N SER A 178 6.90 11.93 -21.54
CA SER A 178 6.00 12.93 -22.15
C SER A 178 6.74 14.00 -22.94
N GLY A 179 6.87 13.82 -24.26
CA GLY A 179 7.39 14.84 -25.17
C GLY A 179 8.70 15.47 -24.69
N ASN A 180 8.72 16.79 -24.48
CA ASN A 180 9.90 17.51 -24.00
C ASN A 180 9.94 17.70 -22.45
N TYR A 181 9.11 16.99 -21.67
CA TYR A 181 8.94 17.20 -20.22
C TYR A 181 10.26 17.23 -19.44
N VAL A 182 11.13 16.23 -19.66
CA VAL A 182 12.47 16.10 -19.05
C VAL A 182 13.32 17.35 -19.32
N GLN A 183 13.28 17.88 -20.54
CA GLN A 183 14.08 19.04 -20.94
C GLN A 183 13.68 20.32 -20.19
N ILE A 184 12.41 20.40 -19.76
CA ILE A 184 11.84 21.55 -19.08
C ILE A 184 11.98 21.44 -17.55
N PHE A 185 11.71 20.25 -16.98
CA PHE A 185 11.48 20.13 -15.53
C PHE A 185 12.50 19.28 -14.75
N THR A 186 13.45 18.60 -15.39
CA THR A 186 14.41 17.73 -14.68
C THR A 186 15.87 18.21 -14.79
N LYS A 187 16.09 19.53 -14.85
CA LYS A 187 17.43 20.13 -14.84
C LYS A 187 17.98 20.31 -13.44
#